data_AF-A0AAN7TH20-F1
#
_entry.id   AF-A0AAN7TH20-F1
#
_cell.length_a   1.000
_cell.length_b   1.000
_cell.length_c   1.000
_cell.angle_alpha   90.00
_cell.angle_beta   90.00
_cell.angle_gamma   90.00
#
_symmetry.space_group_name_H-M   'P 1'
#
loop_
_entity.id
_entity.type
_entity.pdbx_description
1 polymer ?
#
loop_
_entity_poly.entity_id
_entity_poly.type
_entity_poly.pdbx_seq_one_letter_code
_entity_poly.pdbx_strand_id
1 'polypeptide(L)'
;MEKAANNQLTNDDLIRFALEEQSPKRSEMAGEREKSKAEIKASPSHHTASLNIIRDLSAPKYESTSPLLYLQQQVRTMFTHGPERAKCAFVLLIDANSGVRTTSTSLSTRILALRWDSSAAAASLVMLLAWPQERMSPLLDRQLAWPSAGQPTLREVREGQRHFFLPAYREAKAAAKGPEAKSTLLEVFLVDVHSLRLQKDGAESSKPCTSFSHTFVVAFGPEGMIVWQGCGGEGWGYGLDTYISPEHNGARIRSWEDAGAFADRVEKLTEHKGKWDKKCNNFYKHCFGVDLRQICSVEGVVPALTPKYEAWLKILVFEDLTVEQLRKFSY
;
A
#
# COMPACT_ATOMS: atom_id res chain seq x y z
N MET A 1 -24.67 4.75 27.43
CA MET A 1 -24.15 4.11 26.20
C MET A 1 -24.64 4.95 25.02
N GLU A 2 -23.91 6.00 24.66
CA GLU A 2 -24.19 6.76 23.44
C GLU A 2 -23.68 5.97 22.24
N LYS A 3 -24.59 5.62 21.33
CA LYS A 3 -24.23 5.09 20.02
C LYS A 3 -23.62 6.24 19.22
N ALA A 4 -22.31 6.16 18.95
CA ALA A 4 -21.69 7.02 17.95
C ALA A 4 -22.41 6.81 16.60
N ALA A 5 -23.03 7.87 16.09
CA ALA A 5 -23.64 7.86 14.76
C ALA A 5 -22.52 7.73 13.73
N ASN A 6 -22.46 6.56 13.08
CA ASN A 6 -21.53 6.32 11.99
C ASN A 6 -22.06 7.03 10.74
N ASN A 7 -21.69 8.31 10.56
CA ASN A 7 -21.97 9.06 9.34
C ASN A 7 -21.15 8.47 8.19
N GLN A 8 -21.73 7.48 7.49
CA GLN A 8 -21.19 7.04 6.20
C GLN A 8 -21.42 8.16 5.18
N LEU A 9 -20.34 8.81 4.76
CA LEU A 9 -20.33 9.71 3.61
C LEU A 9 -20.84 8.95 2.39
N THR A 10 -21.80 9.53 1.67
CA THR A 10 -22.25 8.94 0.41
C THR A 10 -21.18 9.11 -0.68
N ASN A 11 -21.26 8.32 -1.75
CA ASN A 11 -20.36 8.49 -2.90
C ASN A 11 -20.45 9.91 -3.47
N ASP A 12 -21.64 10.51 -3.46
CA ASP A 12 -21.85 11.90 -3.87
C ASP A 12 -21.19 12.88 -2.90
N ASP A 13 -21.12 12.59 -1.61
CA ASP A 13 -20.38 13.44 -0.64
C ASP A 13 -18.86 13.31 -0.81
N LEU A 14 -18.34 12.14 -1.18
CA LEU A 14 -16.91 11.95 -1.47
C LEU A 14 -16.50 12.65 -2.76
N ILE A 15 -17.33 12.55 -3.79
CA ILE A 15 -17.16 13.23 -5.07
C ILE A 15 -17.33 14.74 -4.88
N ARG A 16 -18.37 15.17 -4.16
CA ARG A 16 -18.60 16.57 -3.82
C ARG A 16 -17.47 17.12 -2.97
N PHE A 17 -16.95 16.40 -1.99
CA PHE A 17 -15.77 16.81 -1.23
C PHE A 17 -14.54 16.95 -2.13
N ALA A 18 -14.26 15.96 -2.97
CA ALA A 18 -13.16 16.03 -3.93
C ALA A 18 -13.33 17.19 -4.93
N LEU A 19 -14.57 17.54 -5.30
CA LEU A 19 -14.89 18.60 -6.26
C LEU A 19 -15.03 20.00 -5.63
N GLU A 20 -15.48 20.10 -4.38
CA GLU A 20 -15.62 21.34 -3.60
C GLU A 20 -14.24 21.81 -3.11
N GLU A 21 -13.36 20.89 -2.72
CA GLU A 21 -11.95 21.17 -2.46
C GLU A 21 -11.19 21.58 -3.74
N GLN A 22 -11.64 21.10 -4.91
CA GLN A 22 -11.08 21.45 -6.22
C GLN A 22 -11.67 22.73 -6.84
N SER A 23 -12.78 23.26 -6.31
CA SER A 23 -13.45 24.45 -6.84
C SER A 23 -13.08 25.68 -6.01
N PRO A 24 -12.58 26.77 -6.62
CA PRO A 24 -12.43 28.03 -5.90
C PRO A 24 -13.78 28.45 -5.34
N LYS A 25 -13.86 28.78 -4.04
CA LYS A 25 -15.08 29.29 -3.39
C LYS A 25 -15.69 30.39 -4.25
N ARG A 26 -16.78 30.08 -4.96
CA ARG A 26 -17.64 31.10 -5.58
C ARG A 26 -18.34 31.82 -4.44
N SER A 27 -17.79 32.96 -4.03
CA SER A 27 -18.54 33.91 -3.21
C SER A 27 -19.75 34.36 -4.03
N GLU A 28 -20.95 34.09 -3.54
CA GLU A 28 -22.16 34.76 -3.99
C GLU A 28 -21.97 36.27 -3.83
N MET A 29 -21.78 36.98 -4.94
CA MET A 29 -21.99 38.42 -5.01
C MET A 29 -23.09 38.67 -6.04
N ALA A 30 -24.32 38.60 -5.56
CA ALA A 30 -25.41 39.36 -6.13
C ALA A 30 -25.35 40.76 -5.52
N GLY A 31 -25.11 41.78 -6.35
CA GLY A 31 -25.32 43.18 -5.98
C GLY A 31 -24.10 44.07 -6.19
N GLU A 32 -24.33 45.10 -6.99
CA GLU A 32 -23.58 46.37 -7.04
C GLU A 32 -22.26 46.39 -7.83
N ARG A 33 -22.44 46.79 -9.10
CA ARG A 33 -21.45 47.53 -9.88
C ARG A 33 -21.03 48.77 -9.09
N GLU A 34 -19.79 48.82 -8.62
CA GLU A 34 -18.99 50.03 -8.66
C GLU A 34 -17.48 49.77 -8.50
N LYS A 35 -16.72 50.71 -9.04
CA LYS A 35 -15.31 50.61 -9.44
C LYS A 35 -14.37 50.18 -8.30
N SER A 36 -13.63 49.08 -8.51
CA SER A 36 -12.29 48.93 -7.96
C SER A 36 -11.41 48.08 -8.88
N LYS A 37 -10.21 48.56 -9.18
CA LYS A 37 -9.10 47.76 -9.72
C LYS A 37 -8.67 46.80 -8.60
N ALA A 38 -9.38 45.69 -8.46
CA ALA A 38 -8.96 44.60 -7.61
C ALA A 38 -7.95 43.74 -8.38
N GLU A 39 -6.77 43.55 -7.81
CA GLU A 39 -5.85 42.49 -8.21
C GLU A 39 -6.62 41.17 -8.28
N ILE A 40 -6.69 40.58 -9.48
CA ILE A 40 -7.15 39.22 -9.66
C ILE A 40 -6.07 38.33 -9.02
N LYS A 41 -6.22 38.02 -7.73
CA LYS A 41 -5.44 36.96 -7.08
C LYS A 41 -5.70 35.68 -7.86
N ALA A 42 -4.68 35.19 -8.56
CA ALA A 42 -4.74 33.94 -9.29
C ALA A 42 -5.23 32.83 -8.36
N SER A 43 -6.29 32.12 -8.76
CA SER A 43 -6.72 30.93 -8.03
C SER A 43 -5.58 29.91 -8.00
N PRO A 44 -5.37 29.22 -6.86
CA PRO A 44 -4.39 28.14 -6.80
C PRO A 44 -4.65 27.15 -7.94
N SER A 45 -3.58 26.73 -8.61
CA SER A 45 -3.70 25.67 -9.61
C SER A 45 -4.27 24.41 -8.94
N HIS A 46 -5.04 23.58 -9.66
CA HIS A 46 -5.56 22.30 -9.14
C HIS A 46 -4.47 21.41 -8.49
N HIS A 47 -3.24 21.52 -8.97
CA HIS A 47 -2.09 20.82 -8.40
C HIS A 47 -1.77 21.32 -6.97
N THR A 48 -1.81 22.64 -6.75
CA THR A 48 -1.59 23.26 -5.44
C THR A 48 -2.66 22.86 -4.42
N ALA A 49 -3.93 22.77 -4.84
CA ALA A 49 -5.02 22.31 -3.96
C ALA A 49 -4.85 20.83 -3.57
N SER A 50 -4.51 19.98 -4.53
CA SER A 50 -4.27 18.55 -4.29
C SER A 50 -3.10 18.32 -3.33
N LEU A 51 -2.01 19.09 -3.48
CA LEU A 51 -0.86 19.04 -2.58
C LEU A 51 -1.21 19.48 -1.16
N ASN A 52 -2.07 20.50 -0.98
CA ASN A 52 -2.52 20.90 0.36
C ASN A 52 -3.31 19.79 1.06
N ILE A 53 -4.21 19.12 0.34
CA ILE A 53 -4.96 17.97 0.89
C ILE A 53 -4.00 16.85 1.29
N ILE A 54 -3.06 16.51 0.40
CA ILE A 54 -2.05 15.48 0.67
C ILE A 54 -1.22 15.86 1.89
N ARG A 55 -0.77 17.11 1.98
CA ARG A 55 0.01 17.63 3.10
C ARG A 55 -0.76 17.46 4.40
N ASP A 56 -2.00 17.92 4.45
CA ASP A 56 -2.82 17.88 5.66
C ASP A 56 -3.12 16.44 6.10
N LEU A 57 -3.24 15.50 5.16
CA LEU A 57 -3.53 14.09 5.42
C LEU A 57 -2.29 13.22 5.65
N SER A 58 -1.09 13.66 5.24
CA SER A 58 0.15 12.89 5.38
C SER A 58 1.10 13.45 6.44
N ALA A 59 0.93 14.72 6.84
CA ALA A 59 1.81 15.35 7.82
C ALA A 59 1.74 14.63 9.17
N PRO A 60 2.85 14.08 9.67
CA PRO A 60 2.89 13.50 11.00
C PRO A 60 2.67 14.58 12.07
N LYS A 61 1.93 14.23 13.13
CA LYS A 61 1.63 15.11 14.26
C LYS A 61 2.84 15.54 15.09
N TYR A 62 3.96 14.83 14.97
CA TYR A 62 5.19 15.08 15.73
C TYR A 62 6.40 14.92 14.82
N GLU A 63 7.45 15.69 15.09
CA GLU A 63 8.71 15.53 14.38
C GLU A 63 9.45 14.31 14.91
N SER A 64 9.80 13.39 14.00
CA SER A 64 10.70 12.27 14.26
C SER A 64 11.97 12.47 13.44
N THR A 65 13.12 12.28 14.07
CA THR A 65 14.41 12.20 13.38
C THR A 65 14.66 10.82 12.77
N SER A 66 13.90 9.81 13.19
CA SER A 66 13.95 8.46 12.64
C SER A 66 13.08 8.35 11.37
N PRO A 67 13.65 7.98 10.21
CA PRO A 67 12.90 7.76 8.98
C PRO A 67 11.83 6.67 9.14
N LEU A 68 12.15 5.59 9.87
CA LEU A 68 11.24 4.47 10.10
C LEU A 68 9.98 4.92 10.86
N LEU A 69 10.17 5.63 11.98
CA LEU A 69 9.07 6.14 12.79
C LEU A 69 8.27 7.22 12.06
N TYR A 70 8.96 8.07 11.31
CA TYR A 70 8.31 9.12 10.52
C TYR A 70 7.39 8.51 9.46
N LEU A 71 7.87 7.52 8.69
CA LEU A 71 7.05 6.81 7.70
C LEU A 71 5.88 6.07 8.37
N GLN A 72 6.10 5.40 9.50
CA GLN A 72 5.03 4.75 10.27
C GLN A 72 3.92 5.74 10.63
N GLN A 73 4.30 6.93 11.09
CA GLN A 73 3.35 7.96 11.46
C GLN A 73 2.62 8.53 10.25
N GLN A 74 3.30 8.79 9.13
CA GLN A 74 2.65 9.24 7.89
C GLN A 74 1.59 8.24 7.43
N VAL A 75 1.93 6.95 7.37
CA VAL A 75 0.98 5.91 6.97
C VAL A 75 -0.23 5.91 7.89
N ARG A 76 -0.06 6.10 9.21
CA ARG A 76 -1.18 6.23 10.14
C ARG A 76 -2.00 7.50 9.91
N THR A 77 -1.35 8.64 9.66
CA THR A 77 -2.05 9.92 9.43
C THR A 77 -3.00 9.83 8.24
N MET A 78 -2.61 9.11 7.18
CA MET A 78 -3.45 8.91 5.99
C MET A 78 -4.85 8.35 6.32
N PHE A 79 -4.97 7.57 7.40
CA PHE A 79 -6.23 6.94 7.81
C PHE A 79 -6.92 7.62 9.00
N THR A 80 -6.40 8.74 9.50
CA THR A 80 -6.98 9.45 10.66
C THR A 80 -8.41 9.93 10.42
N HIS A 81 -8.76 10.21 9.17
CA HIS A 81 -10.10 10.62 8.76
C HIS A 81 -10.89 9.50 8.05
N GLY A 82 -10.48 8.26 8.25
CA GLY A 82 -11.14 7.06 7.73
C GLY A 82 -10.60 6.58 6.37
N PRO A 83 -10.91 5.32 6.02
CA PRO A 83 -10.37 4.66 4.83
C PRO A 83 -10.77 5.34 3.52
N GLU A 84 -11.98 5.89 3.41
CA GLU A 84 -12.44 6.54 2.17
C GLU A 84 -11.67 7.82 1.87
N ARG A 85 -11.37 8.66 2.87
CA ARG A 85 -10.52 9.84 2.67
C ARG A 85 -9.08 9.44 2.31
N ALA A 86 -8.58 8.36 2.89
CA ALA A 86 -7.29 7.81 2.50
C ALA A 86 -7.26 7.42 1.01
N LYS A 87 -8.37 6.87 0.46
CA LYS A 87 -8.46 6.52 -0.97
C LYS A 87 -8.33 7.76 -1.85
N CYS A 88 -9.06 8.82 -1.51
CA CYS A 88 -8.97 10.10 -2.22
C CYS A 88 -7.54 10.62 -2.21
N ALA A 89 -6.92 10.68 -1.03
CA ALA A 89 -5.54 11.15 -0.87
C ALA A 89 -4.53 10.30 -1.64
N PHE A 90 -4.71 8.98 -1.66
CA PHE A 90 -3.86 8.07 -2.42
C PHE A 90 -3.99 8.26 -3.93
N VAL A 91 -5.20 8.45 -4.45
CA VAL A 91 -5.39 8.75 -5.89
C VAL A 91 -4.77 10.10 -6.24
N LEU A 92 -4.95 11.12 -5.40
CA LEU A 92 -4.30 12.42 -5.57
C LEU A 92 -2.77 12.32 -5.52
N LEU A 93 -2.22 11.48 -4.63
CA LEU A 93 -0.79 11.18 -4.59
C LEU A 93 -0.32 10.58 -5.92
N ILE A 94 -1.02 9.59 -6.46
CA ILE A 94 -0.66 9.02 -7.77
C ILE A 94 -0.68 10.09 -8.87
N ASP A 95 -1.69 10.94 -8.88
CA ASP A 95 -1.83 12.00 -9.90
C ASP A 95 -0.73 13.05 -9.79
N ALA A 96 -0.43 13.52 -8.58
CA ALA A 96 0.64 14.46 -8.31
C ALA A 96 2.01 13.92 -8.74
N ASN A 97 2.21 12.61 -8.61
CA ASN A 97 3.47 11.95 -8.91
C ASN A 97 3.61 11.52 -10.38
N SER A 98 2.50 11.21 -11.07
CA SER A 98 2.51 10.83 -12.49
C SER A 98 2.64 12.01 -13.45
N GLY A 99 2.35 13.23 -13.00
CA GLY A 99 2.23 14.40 -13.87
C GLY A 99 1.03 14.34 -14.83
N VAL A 100 0.25 13.25 -14.79
CA VAL A 100 -0.95 13.07 -15.60
C VAL A 100 -2.14 13.66 -14.84
N ARG A 101 -2.84 14.60 -15.48
CA ARG A 101 -4.09 15.14 -14.92
C ARG A 101 -5.21 14.15 -15.17
N THR A 102 -5.69 13.51 -14.10
CA THR A 102 -6.87 12.66 -14.15
C THR A 102 -8.13 13.51 -14.25
N THR A 103 -9.08 13.10 -15.10
CA THR A 103 -10.40 13.74 -15.17
C THR A 103 -11.25 13.35 -13.98
N SER A 104 -12.22 14.20 -13.59
CA SER A 104 -13.14 13.92 -12.47
C SER A 104 -13.82 12.54 -12.55
N THR A 105 -14.33 12.15 -13.73
CA THR A 105 -14.96 10.84 -13.94
C THR A 105 -14.00 9.66 -13.72
N SER A 106 -12.74 9.83 -14.10
CA SER A 106 -11.69 8.82 -13.90
C SER A 106 -11.28 8.72 -12.42
N LEU A 107 -11.25 9.83 -11.70
CA LEU A 107 -10.92 9.88 -10.27
C LEU A 107 -11.95 9.11 -9.43
N SER A 108 -13.25 9.35 -9.62
CA SER A 108 -14.32 8.64 -8.90
C SER A 108 -14.24 7.13 -9.14
N THR A 109 -14.03 6.73 -10.39
CA THR A 109 -13.90 5.32 -10.76
C THR A 109 -12.71 4.66 -10.05
N ARG A 110 -11.57 5.35 -9.99
CA ARG A 110 -10.35 4.86 -9.31
C ARG A 110 -10.54 4.77 -7.80
N ILE A 111 -11.20 5.75 -7.18
CA ILE A 111 -11.51 5.74 -5.74
C ILE A 111 -12.42 4.55 -5.41
N LEU A 112 -13.49 4.36 -6.18
CA LEU A 112 -14.44 3.26 -5.97
C LEU A 112 -13.81 1.89 -6.18
N ALA A 113 -12.90 1.77 -7.15
CA ALA A 113 -12.18 0.54 -7.42
C ALA A 113 -11.10 0.22 -6.37
N LEU A 114 -10.65 1.22 -5.60
CA LEU A 114 -9.58 1.03 -4.63
C LEU A 114 -10.07 0.33 -3.37
N ARG A 115 -9.29 -0.64 -2.93
CA ARG A 115 -9.57 -1.41 -1.72
C ARG A 115 -8.32 -1.55 -0.87
N TRP A 116 -8.45 -1.32 0.43
CA TRP A 116 -7.32 -1.41 1.36
C TRP A 116 -6.94 -2.82 1.74
N ASP A 117 -7.80 -3.81 1.48
CA ASP A 117 -7.50 -5.24 1.58
C ASP A 117 -6.68 -5.78 0.40
N SER A 118 -6.50 -4.97 -0.65
CA SER A 118 -5.52 -5.23 -1.70
C SER A 118 -4.11 -5.01 -1.16
N SER A 119 -3.35 -6.12 -1.08
CA SER A 119 -1.94 -6.11 -0.69
C SER A 119 -1.11 -5.16 -1.56
N ALA A 120 -1.43 -5.09 -2.86
CA ALA A 120 -0.79 -4.17 -3.80
C ALA A 120 -1.11 -2.70 -3.50
N ALA A 121 -2.37 -2.35 -3.22
CA ALA A 121 -2.74 -0.97 -2.88
C ALA A 121 -2.09 -0.53 -1.55
N ALA A 122 -2.09 -1.42 -0.56
CA ALA A 122 -1.45 -1.19 0.73
C ALA A 122 0.06 -0.93 0.60
N ALA A 123 0.77 -1.81 -0.11
CA ALA A 123 2.19 -1.63 -0.39
C ALA A 123 2.46 -0.34 -1.17
N SER A 124 1.63 -0.08 -2.19
CA SER A 124 1.76 1.08 -3.06
C SER A 124 1.70 2.40 -2.30
N LEU A 125 0.79 2.52 -1.34
CA LEU A 125 0.69 3.72 -0.50
C LEU A 125 2.01 3.98 0.25
N VAL A 126 2.54 2.95 0.92
CA VAL A 126 3.79 3.07 1.68
C VAL A 126 4.95 3.44 0.77
N MET A 127 5.01 2.83 -0.42
CA MET A 127 6.04 3.12 -1.40
C MET A 127 5.94 4.55 -1.93
N LEU A 128 4.74 5.07 -2.26
CA LEU A 128 4.58 6.46 -2.70
C LEU A 128 5.04 7.47 -1.64
N LEU A 129 4.74 7.19 -0.37
CA LEU A 129 5.18 8.02 0.75
C LEU A 129 6.72 8.00 0.88
N ALA A 130 7.35 6.84 0.71
CA ALA A 130 8.78 6.66 0.86
C ALA A 130 9.65 7.09 -0.35
N TRP A 131 9.15 6.92 -1.58
CA TRP A 131 10.00 6.94 -2.77
C TRP A 131 10.45 8.35 -3.18
N PRO A 132 11.71 8.60 -3.57
CA PRO A 132 12.17 9.92 -4.01
C PRO A 132 11.43 10.40 -5.26
N GLN A 133 11.04 11.67 -5.31
CA GLN A 133 10.18 12.20 -6.37
C GLN A 133 10.78 11.98 -7.77
N GLU A 134 12.11 12.10 -7.87
CA GLU A 134 12.86 12.02 -9.12
C GLU A 134 12.92 10.61 -9.70
N ARG A 135 12.61 9.58 -8.90
CA ARG A 135 12.74 8.16 -9.29
C ARG A 135 11.40 7.45 -9.41
N MET A 136 10.26 8.12 -9.25
CA MET A 136 8.96 7.44 -9.11
C MET A 136 8.43 6.76 -10.37
N SER A 137 8.95 7.07 -11.57
CA SER A 137 8.37 6.59 -12.84
C SER A 137 8.14 5.06 -12.90
N PRO A 138 9.11 4.18 -12.58
CA PRO A 138 8.88 2.73 -12.64
C PRO A 138 7.86 2.21 -11.63
N LEU A 139 7.75 2.87 -10.47
CA LEU A 139 6.77 2.54 -9.44
C LEU A 139 5.37 2.98 -9.88
N LEU A 140 5.27 4.19 -10.45
CA LEU A 140 4.03 4.75 -10.98
C LEU A 140 3.50 3.97 -12.18
N ASP A 141 4.35 3.61 -13.14
CA ASP A 141 3.96 2.78 -14.29
C ASP A 141 3.32 1.46 -13.83
N ARG A 142 3.86 0.92 -12.73
CA ARG A 142 3.38 -0.33 -12.13
C ARG A 142 2.09 -0.16 -11.33
N GLN A 143 1.92 0.95 -10.63
CA GLN A 143 0.72 1.27 -9.85
C GLN A 143 -0.45 1.75 -10.73
N LEU A 144 -0.15 2.47 -11.81
CA LEU A 144 -1.12 2.93 -12.81
C LEU A 144 -1.66 1.78 -13.66
N ALA A 145 -0.94 0.66 -13.75
CA ALA A 145 -1.42 -0.58 -14.36
C ALA A 145 -2.48 -1.32 -13.50
N TRP A 146 -3.35 -0.58 -12.82
CA TRP A 146 -4.52 -1.13 -12.12
C TRP A 146 -5.47 -1.80 -13.13
N PRO A 147 -6.04 -2.98 -12.84
CA PRO A 147 -6.06 -3.71 -11.56
C PRO A 147 -4.88 -4.67 -11.33
N SER A 148 -4.01 -4.87 -12.33
CA SER A 148 -2.85 -5.76 -12.22
C SER A 148 -1.78 -5.28 -11.22
N ALA A 149 -1.78 -3.98 -10.86
CA ALA A 149 -1.04 -3.36 -9.74
C ALA A 149 0.33 -3.98 -9.42
N GLY A 150 1.12 -4.25 -10.46
CA GLY A 150 2.46 -4.80 -10.29
C GLY A 150 2.59 -6.27 -9.96
N GLN A 151 1.57 -7.10 -10.18
CA GLN A 151 1.78 -8.54 -10.17
C GLN A 151 2.84 -8.91 -11.24
N PRO A 152 3.84 -9.72 -10.87
CA PRO A 152 4.84 -10.17 -11.82
C PRO A 152 4.17 -11.00 -12.92
N THR A 153 4.51 -10.70 -14.17
CA THR A 153 4.10 -11.50 -15.31
C THR A 153 4.82 -12.84 -15.31
N LEU A 154 4.24 -13.85 -15.98
CA LEU A 154 4.92 -15.14 -16.15
C LEU A 154 6.27 -14.98 -16.89
N ARG A 155 6.40 -13.95 -17.74
CA ARG A 155 7.67 -13.58 -18.39
C ARG A 155 8.69 -13.13 -17.36
N GLU A 156 8.35 -12.18 -16.50
CA GLU A 156 9.22 -11.71 -15.42
C GLU A 156 9.62 -12.83 -14.46
N VAL A 157 8.73 -13.78 -14.16
CA VAL A 157 9.06 -14.93 -13.32
C VAL A 157 10.07 -15.87 -14.00
N ARG A 158 9.96 -16.07 -15.31
CA ARG A 158 10.83 -16.96 -16.09
C ARG A 158 12.20 -16.36 -16.38
N GLU A 159 12.21 -15.06 -16.70
CA GLU A 159 13.41 -14.33 -17.13
C GLU A 159 14.11 -13.63 -15.95
N GLY A 160 13.37 -13.32 -14.89
CA GLY A 160 13.84 -12.53 -13.77
C GLY A 160 14.56 -13.36 -12.71
N GLN A 161 15.47 -12.68 -11.99
CA GLN A 161 16.15 -13.25 -10.84
C GLN A 161 15.14 -13.49 -9.70
N ARG A 162 15.14 -14.72 -9.17
CA ARG A 162 14.45 -15.04 -7.93
C ARG A 162 15.26 -14.47 -6.76
N HIS A 163 14.59 -13.77 -5.86
CA HIS A 163 15.20 -13.25 -4.64
C HIS A 163 14.97 -14.20 -3.45
N PHE A 164 15.76 -14.00 -2.40
CA PHE A 164 15.63 -14.65 -1.11
C PHE A 164 15.48 -13.56 -0.06
N PHE A 165 14.61 -13.77 0.92
CA PHE A 165 14.29 -12.73 1.89
C PHE A 165 15.38 -12.62 2.95
N LEU A 166 15.96 -13.75 3.34
CA LEU A 166 16.94 -13.79 4.43
C LEU A 166 18.24 -13.00 4.14
N PRO A 167 18.83 -13.03 2.93
CA PRO A 167 19.95 -12.15 2.59
C PRO A 167 19.59 -10.66 2.69
N ALA A 168 18.47 -10.22 2.10
CA ALA A 168 18.03 -8.83 2.14
C ALA A 168 17.76 -8.35 3.59
N TYR A 169 17.19 -9.21 4.44
CA TYR A 169 17.04 -8.94 5.87
C TYR A 169 18.39 -8.74 6.56
N ARG A 170 19.38 -9.59 6.29
CA ARG A 170 20.71 -9.49 6.92
C ARG A 170 21.41 -8.20 6.53
N GLU A 171 21.34 -7.82 5.26
CA GLU A 171 21.88 -6.56 4.74
C GLU A 171 21.21 -5.35 5.39
N ALA A 172 19.87 -5.30 5.39
CA ALA A 172 19.10 -4.22 6.02
C ALA A 172 19.37 -4.13 7.53
N LYS A 173 19.50 -5.27 8.22
CA LYS A 173 19.86 -5.31 9.65
C LYS A 173 21.28 -4.79 9.90
N ALA A 174 22.23 -5.15 9.05
CA ALA A 174 23.61 -4.68 9.16
C ALA A 174 23.69 -3.16 8.94
N ALA A 175 22.96 -2.63 7.97
CA ALA A 175 22.86 -1.19 7.72
C ALA A 175 22.23 -0.45 8.91
N ALA A 176 21.13 -0.97 9.47
CA ALA A 176 20.43 -0.38 10.60
C ALA A 176 21.22 -0.42 11.92
N LYS A 177 22.03 -1.46 12.14
CA LYS A 177 22.91 -1.59 13.32
C LYS A 177 24.31 -1.03 13.13
N GLY A 178 24.63 -0.57 11.91
CA GLY A 178 25.92 0.00 11.58
C GLY A 178 26.12 1.40 12.16
N PRO A 179 27.32 1.98 12.02
CA PRO A 179 27.65 3.30 12.56
C PRO A 179 26.74 4.43 12.05
N GLU A 180 26.25 4.31 10.82
CA GLU A 180 25.39 5.30 10.17
C GLU A 180 23.89 5.10 10.47
N ALA A 181 23.52 3.99 11.14
CA ALA A 181 22.15 3.73 11.61
C ALA A 181 21.08 3.88 10.50
N LYS A 182 21.37 3.37 9.30
CA LYS A 182 20.57 3.60 8.09
C LYS A 182 19.23 2.87 8.12
N SER A 183 18.21 3.49 7.53
CA SER A 183 16.91 2.85 7.31
C SER A 183 16.81 2.27 5.90
N THR A 184 16.22 1.08 5.77
CA THR A 184 16.05 0.37 4.49
C THR A 184 14.59 -0.07 4.35
N LEU A 185 14.01 0.14 3.18
CA LEU A 185 12.66 -0.28 2.84
C LEU A 185 12.71 -1.38 1.78
N LEU A 186 11.98 -2.46 1.99
CA LEU A 186 11.85 -3.59 1.08
C LEU A 186 10.40 -3.70 0.62
N GLU A 187 10.16 -3.54 -0.69
CA GLU A 187 8.89 -3.94 -1.30
C GLU A 187 9.00 -5.40 -1.75
N VAL A 188 8.14 -6.25 -1.22
CA VAL A 188 8.23 -7.70 -1.40
C VAL A 188 7.03 -8.20 -2.18
N PHE A 189 7.30 -8.86 -3.30
CA PHE A 189 6.32 -9.52 -4.14
C PHE A 189 6.45 -11.02 -3.95
N LEU A 190 5.47 -11.62 -3.26
CA LEU A 190 5.39 -13.06 -3.09
C LEU A 190 4.26 -13.61 -3.96
N VAL A 191 4.61 -14.45 -4.95
CA VAL A 191 3.64 -15.02 -5.89
C VAL A 191 3.81 -16.52 -5.98
N ASP A 192 2.70 -17.25 -6.01
CA ASP A 192 2.69 -18.63 -6.47
C ASP A 192 2.75 -18.65 -8.01
N VAL A 193 3.87 -19.11 -8.58
CA VAL A 193 4.09 -19.21 -10.03
C VAL A 193 3.04 -20.07 -10.71
N HIS A 194 2.47 -21.05 -10.00
CA HIS A 194 1.44 -21.89 -10.59
C HIS A 194 0.18 -21.11 -10.95
N SER A 195 -0.15 -20.06 -10.18
CA SER A 195 -1.26 -19.14 -10.48
C SER A 195 -1.12 -18.48 -11.85
N LEU A 196 0.09 -17.99 -12.15
CA LEU A 196 0.40 -17.29 -13.40
C LEU A 196 0.36 -18.24 -14.60
N ARG A 197 0.71 -19.52 -14.40
CA ARG A 197 0.60 -20.56 -15.43
C ARG A 197 -0.87 -20.85 -15.75
N LEU A 198 -1.70 -21.04 -14.72
CA LEU A 198 -3.13 -21.31 -14.88
C LEU A 198 -3.86 -20.16 -15.59
N GLN A 199 -3.53 -18.90 -15.25
CA GLN A 199 -4.08 -17.73 -15.93
C GLN A 199 -3.70 -17.68 -17.42
N LYS A 200 -2.43 -17.99 -17.76
CA LYS A 200 -1.95 -17.96 -19.14
C LYS A 200 -2.58 -19.05 -19.99
N ASP A 201 -2.74 -20.25 -19.44
CA ASP A 201 -3.18 -21.42 -20.20
C ASP A 201 -4.70 -21.40 -20.49
N GLY A 202 -5.41 -20.32 -20.12
CA GLY A 202 -6.84 -20.17 -20.34
C GLY A 202 -7.65 -21.28 -19.67
N ALA A 203 -7.07 -21.92 -18.65
CA ALA A 203 -7.62 -23.12 -18.02
C ALA A 203 -8.80 -22.76 -17.10
N GLU A 204 -9.90 -22.33 -17.71
CA GLU A 204 -11.25 -22.38 -17.12
C GLU A 204 -11.76 -23.83 -16.98
N SER A 205 -11.03 -24.82 -17.48
CA SER A 205 -11.47 -26.21 -17.53
C SER A 205 -11.18 -26.96 -16.22
N SER A 206 -12.03 -26.71 -15.20
CA SER A 206 -12.86 -27.73 -14.51
C SER A 206 -13.02 -27.51 -13.00
N LYS A 207 -12.16 -26.75 -12.32
CA LYS A 207 -12.41 -26.24 -10.95
C LYS A 207 -11.73 -24.88 -10.75
N PRO A 208 -12.46 -23.83 -10.34
CA PRO A 208 -11.82 -22.58 -9.93
C PRO A 208 -10.90 -22.91 -8.75
N CYS A 209 -9.59 -22.79 -8.96
CA CYS A 209 -8.62 -22.87 -7.89
C CYS A 209 -8.15 -21.45 -7.58
N THR A 210 -8.11 -21.11 -6.31
CA THR A 210 -7.49 -19.86 -5.85
C THR A 210 -6.00 -20.07 -5.71
N SER A 211 -5.24 -19.05 -6.05
CA SER A 211 -3.87 -18.95 -5.60
C SER A 211 -3.64 -17.59 -4.96
N PHE A 212 -2.45 -17.32 -4.44
CA PHE A 212 -2.14 -16.06 -3.80
C PHE A 212 -0.97 -15.34 -4.46
N SER A 213 -1.15 -14.04 -4.58
CA SER A 213 -0.12 -13.05 -4.78
C SER A 213 -0.25 -12.09 -3.60
N HIS A 214 0.83 -11.89 -2.86
CA HIS A 214 0.84 -11.00 -1.71
C HIS A 214 2.01 -10.02 -1.87
N THR A 215 1.67 -8.73 -1.96
CA THR A 215 2.65 -7.64 -1.94
C THR A 215 2.64 -6.98 -0.57
N PHE A 216 3.79 -6.87 0.08
CA PHE A 216 3.91 -6.21 1.38
C PHE A 216 5.20 -5.41 1.45
N VAL A 217 5.23 -4.45 2.36
CA VAL A 217 6.40 -3.59 2.57
C VAL A 217 6.99 -3.85 3.93
N VAL A 218 8.31 -4.00 4.00
CA VAL A 218 9.06 -4.16 5.24
C VAL A 218 10.07 -3.03 5.35
N ALA A 219 10.03 -2.27 6.43
CA ALA A 219 11.10 -1.31 6.73
C ALA A 219 11.93 -1.80 7.90
N PHE A 220 13.22 -1.48 7.82
CA PHE A 220 14.22 -1.68 8.85
C PHE A 220 14.82 -0.33 9.20
N GLY A 221 15.05 -0.12 10.48
CA GLY A 221 15.72 1.05 11.03
C GLY A 221 16.38 0.68 12.36
N PRO A 222 17.10 1.59 12.99
CA PRO A 222 17.80 1.32 14.26
C PRO A 222 16.89 0.73 15.34
N GLU A 223 15.60 1.11 15.32
CA GLU A 223 14.57 0.68 16.27
C GLU A 223 14.09 -0.76 16.05
N GLY A 224 14.31 -1.33 14.86
CA GLY A 224 13.87 -2.68 14.51
C GLY A 224 13.20 -2.76 13.14
N MET A 225 12.05 -3.45 13.08
CA MET A 225 11.35 -3.74 11.82
C MET A 225 9.86 -3.39 11.89
N ILE A 226 9.32 -2.83 10.82
CA ILE A 226 7.87 -2.66 10.62
C ILE A 226 7.46 -3.39 9.34
N VAL A 227 6.28 -4.02 9.35
CA VAL A 227 5.67 -4.63 8.16
C VAL A 227 4.33 -3.96 7.91
N TRP A 228 4.10 -3.45 6.71
CA TRP A 228 2.81 -2.96 6.23
C TRP A 228 2.25 -3.89 5.16
N GLN A 229 0.96 -4.18 5.28
CA GLN A 229 0.27 -5.11 4.39
C GLN A 229 -1.24 -4.90 4.50
N GLY A 230 -1.92 -5.14 3.38
CA GLY A 230 -3.31 -5.58 3.34
C GLY A 230 -3.32 -7.02 2.88
N CYS A 231 -4.32 -7.81 3.28
CA CYS A 231 -4.42 -9.19 2.84
C CYS A 231 -5.87 -9.57 2.74
N GLY A 232 -6.38 -9.78 1.53
CA GLY A 232 -7.76 -10.19 1.38
C GLY A 232 -8.38 -9.96 0.03
N GLY A 233 -9.71 -10.11 0.04
CA GLY A 233 -10.63 -9.87 -1.05
C GLY A 233 -12.02 -9.62 -0.46
N GLU A 234 -13.05 -9.58 -1.30
CA GLU A 234 -14.40 -9.22 -0.84
C GLU A 234 -14.91 -10.23 0.20
N GLY A 235 -15.17 -9.74 1.41
CA GLY A 235 -15.68 -10.55 2.51
C GLY A 235 -14.64 -11.41 3.26
N TRP A 236 -13.33 -11.26 3.01
CA TRP A 236 -12.31 -11.98 3.79
C TRP A 236 -10.98 -11.23 3.91
N GLY A 237 -10.30 -11.44 5.04
CA GLY A 237 -9.00 -10.85 5.32
C GLY A 237 -9.08 -9.52 6.07
N TYR A 238 -8.15 -8.61 5.79
CA TYR A 238 -8.08 -7.29 6.42
C TYR A 238 -7.49 -6.23 5.48
N GLY A 239 -7.96 -5.00 5.64
CA GLY A 239 -7.39 -3.82 5.00
C GLY A 239 -6.16 -3.28 5.72
N LEU A 240 -5.35 -2.47 5.04
CA LEU A 240 -4.24 -1.76 5.65
C LEU A 240 -4.70 -0.87 6.82
N ASP A 241 -5.86 -0.21 6.67
CA ASP A 241 -6.51 0.62 7.69
C ASP A 241 -6.76 -0.17 8.98
N THR A 242 -7.33 -1.37 8.84
CA THR A 242 -7.60 -2.28 9.96
C THR A 242 -6.28 -2.79 10.53
N TYR A 243 -5.34 -3.19 9.68
CA TYR A 243 -4.05 -3.73 10.10
C TYR A 243 -3.20 -2.74 10.91
N ILE A 244 -3.21 -1.44 10.57
CA ILE A 244 -2.45 -0.41 11.30
C ILE A 244 -3.22 0.20 12.48
N SER A 245 -4.49 -0.16 12.65
CA SER A 245 -5.35 0.39 13.70
C SER A 245 -4.75 0.15 15.09
N PRO A 246 -5.06 1.00 16.09
CA PRO A 246 -4.60 0.80 17.47
C PRO A 246 -4.97 -0.59 18.03
N GLU A 247 -6.12 -1.13 17.63
CA GLU A 247 -6.63 -2.43 18.09
C GLU A 247 -5.82 -3.61 17.54
N HIS A 248 -5.41 -3.56 16.27
CA HIS A 248 -4.65 -4.65 15.64
C HIS A 248 -3.13 -4.48 15.79
N ASN A 249 -2.67 -3.23 15.79
CA ASN A 249 -1.26 -2.84 15.95
C ASN A 249 -0.29 -3.67 15.05
N GLY A 250 -0.73 -3.97 13.83
CA GLY A 250 0.00 -4.83 12.88
C GLY A 250 1.31 -4.19 12.41
N ALA A 251 1.29 -2.88 12.18
CA ALA A 251 2.44 -2.06 11.81
C ALA A 251 3.23 -1.52 13.02
N ARG A 252 3.23 -2.23 14.16
CA ARG A 252 4.13 -1.90 15.29
C ARG A 252 5.59 -2.13 14.93
N ILE A 253 6.48 -1.48 15.68
CA ILE A 253 7.92 -1.80 15.67
C ILE A 253 8.10 -3.18 16.30
N ARG A 254 8.78 -4.06 15.58
CA ARG A 254 9.17 -5.40 16.02
C ARG A 254 10.63 -5.39 16.40
N SER A 255 10.98 -6.12 17.47
CA SER A 255 12.36 -6.28 17.88
C SER A 255 13.19 -7.00 16.81
N TRP A 256 14.51 -7.00 16.96
CA TRP A 256 15.39 -7.71 16.04
C TRP A 256 15.23 -9.24 16.11
N GLU A 257 14.84 -9.79 17.27
CA GLU A 257 14.49 -11.20 17.41
C GLU A 257 13.21 -11.52 16.61
N ASP A 258 12.16 -10.72 16.79
CA ASP A 258 10.91 -10.86 16.05
C ASP A 258 11.13 -10.71 14.53
N ALA A 259 11.98 -9.77 14.13
CA ALA A 259 12.35 -9.55 12.73
C ALA A 259 13.07 -10.75 12.13
N GLY A 260 13.99 -11.37 12.88
CA GLY A 260 14.65 -12.61 12.46
C GLY A 260 13.68 -13.77 12.32
N ALA A 261 12.79 -13.95 13.29
CA ALA A 261 11.77 -14.99 13.25
C ALA A 261 10.76 -14.77 12.10
N PHE A 262 10.46 -13.52 11.72
CA PHE A 262 9.67 -13.20 10.54
C PHE A 262 10.42 -13.57 9.26
N ALA A 263 11.69 -13.14 9.13
CA ALA A 263 12.51 -13.42 7.96
C ALA A 263 12.67 -14.92 7.70
N ASP A 264 12.93 -15.71 8.75
CA ASP A 264 13.04 -17.17 8.66
C ASP A 264 11.74 -17.82 8.18
N ARG A 265 10.57 -17.29 8.57
CA ARG A 265 9.28 -17.84 8.14
C ARG A 265 8.96 -17.48 6.69
N VAL A 266 9.27 -16.25 6.26
CA VAL A 266 9.16 -15.85 4.85
C VAL A 266 10.09 -16.70 3.99
N GLU A 267 11.32 -16.95 4.45
CA GLU A 267 12.27 -17.81 3.75
C GLU A 267 11.71 -19.24 3.60
N LYS A 268 11.29 -19.87 4.72
CA LYS A 268 10.68 -21.22 4.71
C LYS A 268 9.43 -21.30 3.85
N LEU A 269 8.62 -20.25 3.81
CA LEU A 269 7.45 -20.15 2.94
C LEU A 269 7.88 -20.16 1.47
N THR A 270 8.91 -19.39 1.10
CA THR A 270 9.37 -19.31 -0.29
C THR A 270 10.13 -20.57 -0.75
N GLU A 271 10.86 -21.23 0.14
CA GLU A 271 11.57 -22.49 -0.16
C GLU A 271 10.62 -23.69 -0.34
N HIS A 272 9.40 -23.61 0.20
CA HIS A 272 8.43 -24.69 0.11
C HIS A 272 7.99 -24.94 -1.34
N LYS A 273 7.91 -26.22 -1.74
CA LYS A 273 7.50 -26.67 -3.08
C LYS A 273 6.51 -27.82 -2.97
N GLY A 274 5.63 -27.94 -3.95
CA GLY A 274 4.69 -29.07 -4.05
C GLY A 274 3.29 -28.68 -3.59
N LYS A 275 2.65 -29.47 -2.74
CA LYS A 275 1.28 -29.17 -2.29
C LYS A 275 1.27 -28.10 -1.20
N TRP A 276 0.24 -27.25 -1.18
CA TRP A 276 -0.02 -26.37 -0.04
C TRP A 276 -0.50 -27.20 1.16
N ASP A 277 0.39 -27.47 2.10
CA ASP A 277 0.12 -28.30 3.27
C ASP A 277 -0.12 -27.47 4.55
N LYS A 278 -0.29 -28.16 5.69
CA LYS A 278 -0.50 -27.51 7.00
C LYS A 278 0.70 -26.64 7.39
N LYS A 279 1.92 -27.09 7.07
CA LYS A 279 3.16 -26.44 7.46
C LYS A 279 3.35 -25.14 6.69
N CYS A 280 3.15 -25.16 5.38
CA CYS A 280 3.16 -23.98 4.52
C CYS A 280 2.12 -22.95 4.97
N ASN A 281 0.88 -23.40 5.22
CA ASN A 281 -0.18 -22.55 5.74
C ASN A 281 0.16 -21.91 7.09
N ASN A 282 0.81 -22.65 7.99
CA ASN A 282 1.24 -22.10 9.28
C ASN A 282 2.30 -21.01 9.10
N PHE A 283 3.26 -21.17 8.18
CA PHE A 283 4.21 -20.09 7.88
C PHE A 283 3.50 -18.85 7.36
N TYR A 284 2.58 -19.01 6.41
CA TYR A 284 1.78 -17.92 5.87
C TYR A 284 0.96 -17.21 6.97
N LYS A 285 0.23 -17.97 7.78
CA LYS A 285 -0.59 -17.47 8.88
C LYS A 285 0.23 -16.71 9.93
N HIS A 286 1.44 -17.17 10.24
CA HIS A 286 2.31 -16.45 11.17
C HIS A 286 2.87 -15.15 10.58
N CYS A 287 3.14 -15.10 9.27
CA CYS A 287 3.61 -13.87 8.62
C CYS A 287 2.49 -12.84 8.43
N PHE A 288 1.30 -13.31 8.05
CA PHE A 288 0.24 -12.47 7.49
C PHE A 288 -1.10 -12.62 8.21
N GLY A 289 -1.19 -13.32 9.35
CA GLY A 289 -2.41 -13.43 10.14
C GLY A 289 -3.60 -14.13 9.48
N VAL A 290 -3.44 -14.65 8.26
CA VAL A 290 -4.52 -15.23 7.45
C VAL A 290 -4.37 -16.74 7.33
N ASP A 291 -5.46 -17.47 7.58
CA ASP A 291 -5.52 -18.92 7.43
C ASP A 291 -6.10 -19.30 6.06
N LEU A 292 -5.23 -19.39 5.04
CA LEU A 292 -5.66 -19.69 3.68
C LEU A 292 -6.34 -21.07 3.57
N ARG A 293 -5.97 -22.05 4.40
CA ARG A 293 -6.65 -23.35 4.40
C ARG A 293 -8.08 -23.29 4.93
N GLN A 294 -8.35 -22.40 5.88
CA GLN A 294 -9.71 -22.17 6.37
C GLN A 294 -10.55 -21.44 5.32
N ILE A 295 -9.98 -20.40 4.72
CA ILE A 295 -10.66 -19.52 3.77
C ILE A 295 -10.90 -20.21 2.42
N CYS A 296 -9.89 -20.94 1.93
CA CYS A 296 -9.91 -21.64 0.65
C CYS A 296 -10.18 -23.14 0.86
N SER A 297 -11.40 -23.46 1.28
CA SER A 297 -11.86 -24.83 1.50
C SER A 297 -13.11 -25.14 0.67
N VAL A 298 -13.58 -26.39 0.68
CA VAL A 298 -14.82 -26.77 -0.05
C VAL A 298 -16.03 -25.97 0.45
N GLU A 299 -16.03 -25.62 1.74
CA GLU A 299 -17.06 -24.80 2.39
C GLU A 299 -16.58 -23.34 2.60
N GLY A 300 -15.42 -23.00 2.04
CA GLY A 300 -14.78 -21.70 2.23
C GLY A 300 -15.43 -20.61 1.39
N VAL A 301 -15.20 -19.36 1.80
CA VAL A 301 -15.68 -18.17 1.06
C VAL A 301 -14.91 -17.94 -0.24
N VAL A 302 -13.81 -18.64 -0.44
CA VAL A 302 -12.93 -18.56 -1.61
C VAL A 302 -12.69 -19.96 -2.17
N PRO A 303 -12.57 -20.13 -3.51
CA PRO A 303 -12.28 -21.43 -4.09
C PRO A 303 -11.01 -22.09 -3.53
N ALA A 304 -10.95 -23.42 -3.59
CA ALA A 304 -9.85 -24.21 -3.03
C ALA A 304 -8.48 -23.78 -3.57
N LEU A 305 -7.43 -23.91 -2.74
CA LEU A 305 -6.07 -23.56 -3.18
C LEU A 305 -5.57 -24.42 -4.35
N THR A 306 -4.67 -23.84 -5.14
CA THR A 306 -3.97 -24.54 -6.20
C THR A 306 -3.35 -25.85 -5.72
N PRO A 307 -3.44 -26.93 -6.52
CA PRO A 307 -2.92 -28.23 -6.13
C PRO A 307 -1.40 -28.27 -6.07
N LYS A 308 -0.74 -27.31 -6.73
CA LYS A 308 0.71 -27.11 -6.71
C LYS A 308 1.01 -25.66 -6.32
N TYR A 309 2.03 -25.52 -5.50
CA TYR A 309 2.62 -24.30 -5.00
C TYR A 309 4.08 -24.24 -5.41
N GLU A 310 4.46 -23.12 -6.01
CA GLU A 310 5.83 -22.78 -6.29
C GLU A 310 6.02 -21.29 -6.03
N ALA A 311 6.66 -20.95 -4.91
CA ALA A 311 6.89 -19.55 -4.58
C ALA A 311 7.93 -18.91 -5.50
N TRP A 312 7.65 -17.69 -5.93
CA TRP A 312 8.62 -16.77 -6.47
C TRP A 312 8.56 -15.47 -5.70
N LEU A 313 9.75 -14.95 -5.38
CA LEU A 313 9.94 -13.74 -4.60
C LEU A 313 10.72 -12.73 -5.43
N LYS A 314 10.22 -11.50 -5.49
CA LYS A 314 10.96 -10.32 -5.96
C LYS A 314 10.98 -9.30 -4.83
N ILE A 315 12.14 -8.70 -4.61
CA ILE A 315 12.35 -7.67 -3.59
C ILE A 315 12.89 -6.44 -4.29
N LEU A 316 12.22 -5.30 -4.11
CA LEU A 316 12.79 -4.00 -4.45
C LEU A 316 13.35 -3.39 -3.18
N VAL A 317 14.64 -3.07 -3.20
CA VAL A 317 15.37 -2.52 -2.06
C VAL A 317 15.47 -1.01 -2.26
N PHE A 318 15.06 -0.27 -1.24
CA PHE A 318 15.28 1.17 -1.15
C PHE A 318 16.14 1.45 0.09
N GLU A 319 17.41 1.69 -0.18
CA GLU A 319 18.44 1.91 0.83
C GLU A 319 18.49 3.39 1.25
N ASP A 320 19.01 3.63 2.46
CA ASP A 320 19.31 4.96 2.98
C ASP A 320 18.10 5.91 2.94
N LEU A 321 16.95 5.41 3.42
CA LEU A 321 15.73 6.20 3.56
C LEU A 321 15.97 7.32 4.57
N THR A 322 15.73 8.58 4.17
CA THR A 322 15.89 9.75 5.05
C THR A 322 14.56 10.45 5.34
N VAL A 323 14.51 11.27 6.40
CA VAL A 323 13.31 12.04 6.74
C VAL A 323 13.02 13.11 5.68
N GLU A 324 14.05 13.68 5.06
CA GLU A 324 13.94 14.68 4.00
C GLU A 324 13.20 14.12 2.78
N GLN A 325 13.52 12.88 2.38
CA GLN A 325 12.82 12.18 1.31
C GLN A 325 11.33 11.96 1.64
N LEU A 326 11.03 11.72 2.92
CA LEU A 326 9.66 11.54 3.41
C LEU A 326 8.88 12.85 3.54
N ARG A 327 9.57 13.98 3.72
CA ARG A 327 8.96 15.32 3.84
C ARG A 327 8.57 15.95 2.51
N LYS A 328 8.75 15.26 1.38
CA LYS A 328 8.47 15.80 0.04
C LYS A 328 7.02 16.27 -0.20
N PHE A 329 6.07 15.81 0.61
CA PHE A 329 4.67 16.27 0.57
C PHE A 329 4.32 17.30 1.65
N SER A 330 5.30 17.72 2.45
CA SER A 330 5.11 18.62 3.60
C SER A 330 5.39 20.09 3.30
N TYR A 331 6.06 20.40 2.18
CA TYR A 331 6.53 21.75 1.83
C TYR A 331 5.71 22.44 0.75
#